data_AF-A0A7X8PJS5-F1
#
_entry.id   AF-A0A7X8PJS5-F1
#
_cell.length_a   1.000
_cell.length_b   1.000
_cell.length_c   1.000
_cell.angle_alpha   90.00
_cell.angle_beta   90.00
_cell.angle_gamma   90.00
#
_symmetry.space_group_name_H-M   'P 1'
#
loop_
_entity.id
_entity.type
_entity.pdbx_description
1 polymer ?
#
loop_
_entity_poly.entity_id
_entity_poly.type
_entity_poly.pdbx_seq_one_letter_code
_entity_poly.pdbx_strand_id
1 'polypeptide(L)'
;MTRKLLNAAVAAFFVLSSATVVFAQTTTPATSATPVSTTTPATAAPSSTMPSKDEIKTARQACRQDAIGQGLKGQARKDAVKGCLQQKYPVLEKRKTCHDQGTTKGLEKKALRDFVKQCIAAS
;
A
#
# COMPACT_ATOMS: atom_id res chain seq x y z
N MET A 1 9.79 16.77 49.98
CA MET A 1 8.62 15.94 49.58
C MET A 1 9.08 15.02 48.44
N THR A 2 9.62 13.83 48.74
CA THR A 2 8.95 12.50 48.67
C THR A 2 8.52 12.08 47.25
N ARG A 3 9.34 11.24 46.58
CA ARG A 3 9.16 9.76 46.37
C ARG A 3 8.21 9.43 45.20
N LYS A 4 8.63 8.82 44.09
CA LYS A 4 8.89 7.36 43.86
C LYS A 4 9.24 7.25 42.35
N LEU A 5 10.38 6.74 41.87
CA LEU A 5 10.96 5.39 41.94
C LEU A 5 9.95 4.24 41.78
N LEU A 6 10.25 3.41 40.77
CA LEU A 6 9.73 2.07 40.45
C LEU A 6 8.32 1.98 39.86
N ASN A 7 8.25 1.43 38.65
CA ASN A 7 7.34 0.33 38.35
C ASN A 7 7.99 -0.59 37.31
N ALA A 8 8.82 -1.50 37.82
CA ALA A 8 9.06 -2.79 37.20
C ALA A 8 7.95 -3.73 37.67
N ALA A 9 7.18 -4.30 36.74
CA ALA A 9 6.32 -5.44 37.00
C ALA A 9 6.65 -6.51 35.96
N VAL A 10 7.36 -7.52 36.44
CA VAL A 10 7.70 -8.76 35.77
C VAL A 10 6.55 -9.75 35.96
N ALA A 11 6.10 -10.39 34.89
CA ALA A 11 5.43 -11.69 34.90
C ALA A 11 5.50 -12.23 33.45
N ALA A 12 6.51 -13.01 33.06
CA ALA A 12 6.76 -14.42 33.40
C ALA A 12 5.76 -15.39 32.73
N PHE A 13 6.35 -16.40 32.07
CA PHE A 13 5.78 -17.67 31.59
C PHE A 13 4.90 -17.64 30.33
N PHE A 14 5.53 -17.87 29.17
CA PHE A 14 4.87 -18.63 28.09
C PHE A 14 5.40 -20.06 28.14
N VAL A 15 4.55 -20.91 28.70
CA VAL A 15 4.73 -22.32 28.99
C VAL A 15 4.87 -23.13 27.70
N LEU A 16 5.88 -24.00 27.68
CA LEU A 16 5.98 -25.17 26.81
C LEU A 16 4.70 -26.02 26.90
N SER A 17 4.04 -26.30 25.77
CA SER A 17 3.46 -27.62 25.45
C SER A 17 2.60 -27.60 24.20
N SER A 18 3.03 -28.36 23.18
CA SER A 18 2.25 -29.38 22.46
C SER A 18 3.04 -29.75 21.20
N ALA A 19 3.78 -30.85 21.23
CA ALA A 19 3.33 -32.17 20.82
C ALA A 19 3.65 -32.44 19.33
N THR A 20 4.63 -33.32 19.18
CA THR A 20 4.97 -34.17 18.03
C THR A 20 3.90 -34.32 16.97
N VAL A 21 4.26 -34.02 15.72
CA VAL A 21 3.66 -34.69 14.56
C VAL A 21 4.76 -35.47 13.85
N VAL A 22 4.79 -36.77 14.12
CA VAL A 22 5.43 -37.78 13.29
C VAL A 22 4.60 -37.90 12.01
N PHE A 23 5.21 -37.67 10.85
CA PHE A 23 4.67 -38.14 9.57
C PHE A 23 5.74 -38.97 8.87
N ALA A 24 5.63 -40.28 9.00
CA ALA A 24 6.23 -41.26 8.10
C ALA A 24 5.09 -41.96 7.37
N GLN A 25 4.82 -41.57 6.12
CA GLN A 25 4.07 -42.37 5.15
C GLN A 25 4.66 -42.16 3.75
N THR A 26 5.54 -43.09 3.38
CA THR A 26 5.55 -43.88 2.15
C THR A 26 4.96 -43.32 0.84
N THR A 27 5.79 -43.48 -0.20
CA THR A 27 5.52 -43.86 -1.61
C THR A 27 5.12 -42.81 -2.65
N THR A 28 6.06 -42.64 -3.60
CA THR A 28 6.05 -42.20 -5.03
C THR A 28 4.83 -42.68 -5.85
N PRO A 29 4.52 -42.16 -7.08
CA PRO A 29 5.27 -41.23 -7.96
C PRO A 29 4.45 -40.13 -8.72
N ALA A 30 5.22 -39.20 -9.32
CA ALA A 30 4.95 -38.38 -10.51
C ALA A 30 3.52 -37.92 -10.83
N THR A 31 3.28 -36.62 -10.65
CA THR A 31 2.39 -35.85 -11.55
C THR A 31 3.18 -34.64 -12.02
N SER A 32 3.36 -34.53 -13.33
CA SER A 32 3.90 -33.35 -14.01
C SER A 32 3.03 -32.14 -13.67
N ALA A 33 3.49 -31.33 -12.72
CA ALA A 33 2.98 -29.98 -12.53
C ALA A 33 3.71 -29.08 -13.52
N THR A 34 3.01 -28.74 -14.60
CA THR A 34 3.23 -27.54 -15.40
C THR A 34 3.52 -26.36 -14.45
N PRO A 35 4.53 -25.51 -14.71
CA PRO A 35 4.77 -24.34 -13.87
C PRO A 35 3.59 -23.39 -13.99
N VAL A 36 2.62 -23.51 -13.08
CA VAL A 36 1.60 -22.50 -12.88
C VAL A 36 2.36 -21.28 -12.39
N SER A 37 2.41 -20.27 -13.26
CA SER A 37 3.00 -18.99 -12.96
C SER A 37 2.39 -18.47 -11.67
N THR A 38 3.17 -18.57 -10.60
CA THR A 38 2.98 -17.80 -9.39
C THR A 38 3.02 -16.34 -9.80
N THR A 39 1.84 -15.76 -10.01
CA THR A 39 1.66 -14.33 -9.84
C THR A 39 1.85 -14.09 -8.34
N THR A 40 3.12 -13.99 -7.96
CA THR A 40 3.55 -13.42 -6.69
C THR A 40 2.72 -12.15 -6.50
N PRO A 41 1.95 -12.00 -5.41
CA PRO A 41 1.47 -10.70 -5.02
C PRO A 41 2.73 -9.90 -4.73
N ALA A 42 3.20 -9.17 -5.73
CA ALA A 42 4.25 -8.20 -5.56
C ALA A 42 3.74 -7.28 -4.45
N THR A 43 4.35 -7.40 -3.28
CA THR A 43 4.47 -6.31 -2.32
C THR A 43 5.02 -5.15 -3.13
N ALA A 44 4.11 -4.39 -3.73
CA ALA A 44 4.45 -3.39 -4.72
C ALA A 44 5.20 -2.32 -3.98
N ALA A 45 6.53 -2.35 -4.12
CA ALA A 45 7.38 -1.27 -3.67
C ALA A 45 6.80 0.04 -4.21
N PRO A 46 6.80 1.11 -3.40
CA PRO A 46 6.31 2.42 -3.84
C PRO A 46 7.02 2.78 -5.15
N SER A 47 6.25 2.95 -6.22
CA SER A 47 6.80 3.26 -7.53
C SER A 47 7.06 4.75 -7.63
N SER A 48 8.31 5.12 -7.87
CA SER A 48 8.78 6.50 -8.03
C SER A 48 8.51 7.07 -9.43
N THR A 49 8.22 6.22 -10.41
CA THR A 49 7.86 6.60 -11.78
C THR A 49 6.38 6.96 -11.87
N MET A 50 6.03 7.91 -12.76
CA MET A 50 4.65 8.29 -13.02
C MET A 50 3.85 7.07 -13.55
N PRO A 51 2.84 6.59 -12.81
CA PRO A 51 2.03 5.47 -13.27
C PRO A 51 1.15 5.88 -14.44
N SER A 52 0.91 4.93 -15.35
CA SER A 52 -0.06 5.08 -16.42
C SER A 52 -1.48 5.22 -15.87
N LYS A 53 -2.40 5.70 -16.73
CA LYS A 53 -3.80 5.88 -16.35
C LYS A 53 -4.45 4.57 -15.88
N ASP A 54 -4.11 3.45 -16.49
CA ASP A 54 -4.72 2.16 -16.16
C ASP A 54 -4.13 1.57 -14.88
N GLU A 55 -2.84 1.75 -14.62
CA GLU A 55 -2.23 1.40 -13.32
C GLU A 55 -2.89 2.18 -12.16
N ILE A 56 -3.13 3.49 -12.33
CA ILE A 56 -3.83 4.30 -11.32
C ILE A 56 -5.24 3.76 -11.07
N LYS A 57 -5.98 3.37 -12.13
CA LYS A 57 -7.33 2.81 -11.97
C LYS A 57 -7.30 1.49 -11.22
N THR A 58 -6.41 0.57 -11.61
CA THR A 58 -6.24 -0.74 -10.98
C THR A 58 -5.87 -0.58 -9.51
N ALA A 59 -4.89 0.26 -9.20
CA ALA A 59 -4.50 0.53 -7.82
C ALA A 59 -5.64 1.18 -7.02
N ARG A 60 -6.40 2.09 -7.62
CA ARG A 60 -7.56 2.70 -6.94
C ARG A 60 -8.65 1.68 -6.67
N GLN A 61 -8.84 0.70 -7.55
CA GLN A 61 -9.76 -0.39 -7.32
C GLN A 61 -9.29 -1.27 -6.17
N ALA A 62 -8.01 -1.66 -6.14
CA ALA A 62 -7.43 -2.39 -5.03
C ALA A 62 -7.61 -1.64 -3.69
N CYS A 63 -7.21 -0.37 -3.63
CA CYS A 63 -7.38 0.46 -2.44
C CYS A 63 -8.84 0.61 -1.99
N ARG A 64 -9.80 0.58 -2.92
CA ARG A 64 -11.24 0.58 -2.58
C ARG A 64 -11.66 -0.74 -1.94
N GLN A 65 -11.19 -1.87 -2.48
CA GLN A 65 -11.50 -3.18 -1.90
C GLN A 65 -10.88 -3.31 -0.52
N ASP A 66 -9.66 -2.82 -0.32
CA ASP A 66 -9.01 -2.81 1.00
C ASP A 66 -9.82 -1.99 2.01
N ALA A 67 -10.24 -0.77 1.63
CA ALA A 67 -11.05 0.08 2.49
C ALA A 67 -12.44 -0.54 2.80
N ILE A 68 -13.04 -1.25 1.84
CA ILE A 68 -14.30 -1.98 2.05
C ILE A 68 -14.08 -3.18 2.97
N GLY A 69 -12.98 -3.92 2.82
CA GLY A 69 -12.60 -5.04 3.68
C GLY A 69 -12.32 -4.60 5.12
N GLN A 70 -11.86 -3.37 5.32
CA GLN A 70 -11.74 -2.72 6.63
C GLN A 70 -13.08 -2.19 7.19
N GLY A 71 -14.19 -2.38 6.48
CA GLY A 71 -15.52 -1.92 6.90
C GLY A 71 -15.73 -0.40 6.80
N LEU A 72 -14.82 0.34 6.16
CA LEU A 72 -14.89 1.80 6.07
C LEU A 72 -16.01 2.23 5.11
N LYS A 73 -16.76 3.26 5.51
CA LYS A 73 -17.89 3.82 4.75
C LYS A 73 -17.79 5.33 4.61
N GLY A 74 -18.58 5.89 3.72
CA GLY A 74 -18.70 7.35 3.55
C GLY A 74 -17.36 8.05 3.32
N GLN A 75 -17.08 9.07 4.13
CA GLN A 75 -15.87 9.88 4.06
C GLN A 75 -14.60 9.09 4.44
N ALA A 76 -14.66 8.28 5.51
CA ALA A 76 -13.55 7.46 5.96
C ALA A 76 -13.02 6.52 4.86
N ARG A 77 -13.92 5.94 4.05
CA ARG A 77 -13.54 5.13 2.89
C ARG A 77 -12.78 5.94 1.84
N LYS A 78 -13.22 7.17 1.55
CA LYS A 78 -12.56 8.05 0.57
C LYS A 78 -11.16 8.43 1.03
N ASP A 79 -11.01 8.73 2.32
CA ASP A 79 -9.73 9.11 2.91
C ASP A 79 -8.76 7.94 2.93
N ALA A 80 -9.23 6.74 3.28
CA ALA A 80 -8.42 5.52 3.20
C ALA A 80 -7.96 5.20 1.77
N VAL A 81 -8.85 5.33 0.78
CA VAL A 81 -8.48 5.13 -0.64
C VAL A 81 -7.44 6.16 -1.08
N LYS A 82 -7.60 7.42 -0.67
CA LYS A 82 -6.64 8.49 -0.97
C LYS A 82 -5.28 8.18 -0.34
N GLY A 83 -5.23 7.86 0.95
CA GLY A 83 -4.00 7.50 1.66
C GLY A 83 -3.30 6.29 1.02
N CYS A 84 -4.05 5.24 0.68
CA CYS A 84 -3.51 4.06 0.00
C CYS A 84 -2.88 4.41 -1.37
N LEU A 85 -3.54 5.26 -2.16
CA LEU A 85 -3.00 5.71 -3.45
C LEU A 85 -1.73 6.57 -3.30
N GLN A 86 -1.71 7.44 -2.29
CA GLN A 86 -0.57 8.31 -2.00
C GLN A 86 0.65 7.50 -1.53
N GLN A 87 0.42 6.48 -0.71
CA GLN A 87 1.46 5.55 -0.26
C GLN A 87 2.05 4.75 -1.43
N LYS A 88 1.20 4.26 -2.35
CA LYS A 88 1.63 3.52 -3.55
C LYS A 88 2.36 4.39 -4.57
N TYR A 89 1.88 5.62 -4.77
CA TYR A 89 2.36 6.54 -5.79
C TYR A 89 2.54 7.96 -5.22
N PRO A 90 3.63 8.22 -4.49
CA PRO A 90 3.90 9.55 -3.94
C PRO A 90 4.01 10.63 -5.02
N VAL A 91 4.35 10.25 -6.26
CA VAL A 91 4.37 11.13 -7.43
C VAL A 91 2.99 11.74 -7.77
N LEU A 92 1.89 11.14 -7.34
CA LEU A 92 0.54 11.70 -7.52
C LEU A 92 0.31 12.96 -6.68
N GLU A 93 0.93 13.04 -5.49
CA GLU A 93 0.87 14.25 -4.66
C GLU A 93 1.67 15.40 -5.26
N LYS A 94 2.85 15.09 -5.82
CA LYS A 94 3.62 16.07 -6.61
C LYS A 94 2.77 16.60 -7.78
N ARG A 95 2.11 15.71 -8.52
CA ARG A 95 1.21 16.10 -9.61
C ARG A 95 0.05 16.98 -9.15
N LYS A 96 -0.57 16.68 -8.01
CA LYS A 96 -1.62 17.52 -7.42
C LYS A 96 -1.08 18.91 -7.10
N THR A 97 0.07 19.00 -6.45
CA THR A 97 0.71 20.27 -6.11
C THR A 97 1.00 21.11 -7.35
N CYS A 98 1.58 20.51 -8.39
CA CYS A 98 1.79 21.16 -9.68
C CYS A 98 0.49 21.62 -10.34
N HIS A 99 -0.59 20.85 -10.23
CA HIS A 99 -1.89 21.24 -10.75
C HIS A 99 -2.47 22.44 -10.00
N ASP A 100 -2.39 22.43 -8.67
CA ASP A 100 -2.86 23.52 -7.82
C ASP A 100 -2.07 24.81 -8.13
N GLN A 101 -0.74 24.72 -8.27
CA GLN A 101 0.09 25.86 -8.69
C GLN A 101 -0.30 26.40 -10.07
N GLY A 102 -0.52 25.54 -11.06
CA GLY A 102 -0.93 25.98 -12.40
C GLY A 102 -2.31 26.63 -12.39
N THR A 103 -3.22 26.13 -11.56
CA THR A 103 -4.57 26.69 -11.39
C THR A 103 -4.49 28.07 -10.72
N THR A 104 -3.66 28.24 -9.68
CA THR A 104 -3.41 29.54 -9.04
C THR A 104 -2.81 30.56 -10.01
N LYS A 105 -2.05 30.10 -11.02
CA LYS A 105 -1.52 30.93 -12.10
C LYS A 105 -2.57 31.26 -13.19
N GLY A 106 -3.81 30.81 -13.05
CA GLY A 106 -4.87 31.00 -14.04
C GLY A 106 -4.67 30.18 -15.32
N LEU A 107 -3.83 29.13 -15.29
CA LEU A 107 -3.63 28.27 -16.45
C LEU A 107 -4.83 27.34 -16.63
N GLU A 108 -5.29 27.22 -17.87
CA GLU A 108 -6.41 26.33 -18.21
C GLU A 108 -6.04 25.29 -19.27
N LYS A 109 -6.84 24.23 -19.36
CA LYS A 109 -6.82 23.21 -20.42
C LYS A 109 -5.40 22.73 -20.77
N LYS A 110 -4.92 23.06 -21.97
CA LYS A 110 -3.62 22.63 -22.49
C LYS A 110 -2.47 23.26 -21.71
N ALA A 111 -2.55 24.56 -21.42
CA ALA A 111 -1.52 25.29 -20.70
C ALA A 111 -1.32 24.71 -19.29
N LEU A 112 -2.41 24.37 -18.61
CA LEU A 112 -2.35 23.70 -17.31
C LEU A 112 -1.68 22.31 -17.41
N ARG A 113 -2.04 21.52 -18.42
CA ARG A 113 -1.43 20.19 -18.61
C ARG A 113 0.06 20.26 -18.91
N ASP A 114 0.48 21.20 -19.75
CA ASP A 114 1.88 21.38 -20.11
C ASP A 114 2.69 21.88 -18.90
N PHE A 115 2.14 22.82 -18.13
CA PHE A 115 2.73 23.26 -16.86
C PHE A 115 2.89 22.11 -15.87
N VAL A 116 1.86 21.30 -15.66
CA VAL A 116 1.93 20.15 -14.74
C VAL A 116 3.03 19.18 -15.16
N LYS A 117 3.16 18.88 -16.47
CA LYS A 117 4.23 18.00 -16.98
C LYS A 117 5.63 18.57 -16.70
N GLN A 118 5.83 19.86 -16.99
CA GLN A 118 7.11 20.53 -16.75
C GLN A 118 7.44 20.60 -15.25
N CYS A 119 6.46 20.93 -14.42
CA CYS A 119 6.61 20.99 -12.97
C CYS A 119 7.03 19.64 -12.37
N ILE A 120 6.39 18.54 -12.80
CA ILE A 120 6.78 17.19 -12.35
C ILE A 120 8.19 16.84 -12.82
N ALA A 121 8.56 17.18 -14.06
CA ALA A 121 9.88 16.90 -14.62
C ALA A 121 11.02 17.71 -13.97
N ALA A 122 10.71 18.87 -13.39
CA ALA A 122 11.66 19.74 -12.71
C ALA A 122 11.83 19.45 -11.20
N SER A 123 11.13 18.43 -10.66
CA SER A 123 11.00 18.12 -9.22
C SER A 123 11.67 16.82 -8.77
#